data_AF-A0A7S4NR22-F1
#
_entry.id   AF-A0A7S4NR22-F1
#
_cell.length_a   1.000
_cell.length_b   1.000
_cell.length_c   1.000
_cell.angle_alpha   90.00
_cell.angle_beta   90.00
_cell.angle_gamma   90.00
#
_symmetry.space_group_name_H-M   'P 1'
#
loop_
_entity.id
_entity.type
_entity.pdbx_description
1 polymer ?
#
loop_
_entity_poly.entity_id
_entity_poly.type
_entity_poly.pdbx_seq_one_letter_code
_entity_poly.pdbx_strand_id
1 'polypeptide(L)'
;VKLYHKLFAVVEQDKLLDQELQTRIFCLQFLQPCHLDISNDCIERGGKSLEVAKLELQRMNAYKSPKDKLVCLYNCCKVASQLLATTSSESATGADELLPLLIYIIILSNPPSLHSNLQFIYHYRHPSRLLGEQGYCLTNIMSAE
;
A
#
# COMPACT_ATOMS: atom_id res chain seq x y z
N VAL A 1 21.80 5.48 2.84
CA VAL A 1 21.11 6.71 3.31
C VAL A 1 21.73 8.00 2.75
N LYS A 2 23.07 8.11 2.56
CA LYS A 2 23.71 9.34 2.04
C LYS A 2 23.17 9.85 0.69
N LEU A 3 22.66 8.96 -0.18
CA LEU A 3 22.14 9.33 -1.51
C LEU A 3 20.64 9.66 -1.54
N TYR A 4 19.89 9.49 -0.44
CA TYR A 4 18.42 9.61 -0.44
C TYR A 4 17.93 10.93 -1.05
N HIS A 5 18.52 12.05 -0.63
CA HIS A 5 18.17 13.39 -1.10
C HIS A 5 18.49 13.64 -2.59
N LYS A 6 19.25 12.76 -3.24
CA LYS A 6 19.59 12.82 -4.66
C LYS A 6 18.80 11.84 -5.52
N LEU A 7 18.05 10.92 -4.90
CA LEU A 7 17.40 9.82 -5.59
C LEU A 7 15.88 9.77 -5.37
N PHE A 8 15.38 10.26 -4.25
CA PHE A 8 13.95 10.22 -3.92
C PHE A 8 13.25 11.51 -4.35
N ALA A 9 12.19 11.40 -5.17
CA ALA A 9 11.33 12.50 -5.62
C ALA A 9 12.13 13.71 -6.16
N VAL A 10 13.22 13.44 -6.90
CA VAL A 10 14.08 14.49 -7.45
C VAL A 10 13.57 14.97 -8.81
N VAL A 11 12.95 14.08 -9.59
CA VAL A 11 12.37 14.41 -10.88
C VAL A 11 11.06 15.15 -10.66
N GLU A 12 10.87 16.29 -11.34
CA GLU A 12 9.64 17.08 -11.21
C GLU A 12 8.39 16.29 -11.64
N GLN A 13 8.54 15.40 -12.62
CA GLN A 13 7.46 14.51 -13.05
C GLN A 13 6.93 13.64 -11.90
N ASP A 14 7.82 13.03 -11.10
CA ASP A 14 7.42 12.18 -9.96
C ASP A 14 6.62 12.98 -8.93
N LYS A 15 7.00 14.25 -8.69
CA LYS A 15 6.29 15.15 -7.76
C LYS A 15 4.90 15.52 -8.27
N LEU A 16 4.76 15.74 -9.58
CA LEU A 16 3.46 16.02 -10.21
C LEU A 16 2.54 14.80 -10.10
N LEU A 17 3.07 13.59 -10.38
CA LEU A 17 2.33 12.35 -10.22
C LEU A 17 1.92 12.10 -8.77
N ASP A 18 2.80 12.37 -7.81
CA ASP A 18 2.46 12.31 -6.38
C ASP A 18 1.28 13.24 -6.02
N GLN A 19 1.29 14.48 -6.50
CA GLN A 19 0.23 15.46 -6.24
C GLN A 19 -1.10 15.08 -6.89
N GLU A 20 -1.04 14.59 -8.13
CA GLU A 20 -2.21 14.13 -8.86
C GLU A 20 -2.82 12.90 -8.17
N LEU A 21 -2.00 11.91 -7.83
CA LEU A 21 -2.44 10.70 -7.13
C LEU A 21 -3.05 11.03 -5.76
N GLN A 22 -2.40 11.89 -4.97
CA GLN A 22 -2.92 12.34 -3.68
C GLN A 22 -4.29 13.03 -3.80
N THR A 23 -4.46 13.85 -4.84
CA THR A 23 -5.71 14.54 -5.14
C THR A 23 -6.80 13.55 -5.54
N ARG A 24 -6.49 12.60 -6.43
CA ARG A 24 -7.41 11.54 -6.84
C ARG A 24 -7.87 10.70 -5.65
N ILE A 25 -6.94 10.26 -4.80
CA ILE A 25 -7.27 9.50 -3.58
C ILE A 25 -8.17 10.32 -2.63
N PHE A 26 -7.90 11.62 -2.49
CA PHE A 26 -8.73 12.49 -1.68
C PHE A 26 -10.17 12.60 -2.22
N CYS A 27 -10.34 12.67 -3.54
CA CYS A 27 -11.66 12.67 -4.16
C CYS A 27 -12.41 11.34 -3.99
N LEU A 28 -11.72 10.23 -3.74
CA LEU A 28 -12.29 8.89 -3.57
C LEU A 28 -12.70 8.55 -2.12
N GLN A 29 -12.57 9.49 -1.16
CA GLN A 29 -12.91 9.24 0.26
C GLN A 29 -14.39 8.88 0.50
N PHE A 30 -15.27 9.10 -0.48
CA PHE A 30 -16.69 8.69 -0.39
C PHE A 30 -16.91 7.19 -0.62
N LEU A 31 -15.90 6.45 -1.09
CA LEU A 31 -16.04 5.04 -1.42
C LEU A 31 -16.32 4.19 -0.17
N GLN A 32 -17.29 3.31 -0.31
CA GLN A 32 -17.66 2.32 0.69
C GLN A 32 -17.05 0.95 0.33
N PRO A 33 -16.88 0.04 1.31
CA PRO A 33 -16.27 -1.28 1.06
C PRO A 33 -16.96 -2.06 -0.05
N CYS A 34 -18.30 -2.00 -0.11
CA CYS A 34 -19.11 -2.66 -1.13
C CYS A 34 -18.85 -2.18 -2.57
N HIS A 35 -18.32 -0.96 -2.77
CA HIS A 35 -17.95 -0.47 -4.11
C HIS A 35 -16.69 -1.16 -4.67
N LEU A 36 -15.96 -1.88 -3.82
CA LEU A 36 -14.76 -2.64 -4.16
C LEU A 36 -14.95 -4.15 -3.87
N ASP A 37 -16.20 -4.60 -3.79
CA ASP A 37 -16.55 -6.00 -3.48
C ASP A 37 -16.01 -6.49 -2.12
N ILE A 38 -15.78 -5.58 -1.17
CA ILE A 38 -15.34 -5.92 0.19
C ILE A 38 -16.56 -6.07 1.10
N SER A 39 -16.62 -7.18 1.85
CA SER A 39 -17.67 -7.40 2.85
C SER A 39 -17.62 -6.36 3.97
N ASN A 40 -18.75 -5.76 4.33
CA ASN A 40 -18.84 -4.82 5.45
C ASN A 40 -18.48 -5.48 6.79
N ASP A 41 -18.79 -6.77 6.98
CA ASP A 41 -18.43 -7.52 8.19
C ASP A 41 -16.91 -7.58 8.40
N CYS A 42 -16.15 -7.62 7.30
CA CYS A 42 -14.69 -7.57 7.34
C CYS A 42 -14.18 -6.25 7.94
N ILE A 43 -14.77 -5.14 7.54
CA ILE A 43 -14.39 -3.81 8.03
C ILE A 43 -14.87 -3.58 9.47
N GLU A 44 -16.09 -3.98 9.80
CA GLU A 44 -16.68 -3.81 11.13
C GLU A 44 -15.93 -4.59 12.21
N ARG A 45 -15.57 -5.85 11.93
CA ARG A 45 -14.76 -6.67 12.86
C ARG A 45 -13.28 -6.29 12.84
N GLY A 46 -12.83 -5.76 11.71
CA GLY A 46 -11.43 -5.49 11.39
C GLY A 46 -10.89 -4.12 11.74
N GLY A 47 -11.69 -3.22 12.33
CA GLY A 47 -11.34 -1.80 12.44
C GLY A 47 -9.96 -1.51 13.04
N LYS A 48 -9.51 -2.30 14.04
CA LYS A 48 -8.15 -2.16 14.62
C LYS A 48 -7.05 -2.55 13.62
N SER A 49 -7.22 -3.67 12.92
CA SER A 49 -6.28 -4.12 11.89
C SER A 49 -6.21 -3.11 10.74
N LEU A 50 -7.36 -2.56 10.34
CA LEU A 50 -7.42 -1.53 9.30
C LEU A 50 -6.62 -0.29 9.68
N GLU A 51 -6.74 0.17 10.93
CA GLU A 51 -5.96 1.32 11.41
C GLU A 51 -4.46 1.04 11.45
N VAL A 52 -4.05 -0.17 11.85
CA VAL A 52 -2.65 -0.58 11.80
C VAL A 52 -2.12 -0.57 10.37
N ALA A 53 -2.87 -1.11 9.41
CA ALA A 53 -2.48 -1.15 8.00
C ALA A 53 -2.33 0.25 7.40
N LYS A 54 -3.25 1.17 7.71
CA LYS A 54 -3.16 2.58 7.30
C LYS A 54 -1.89 3.23 7.86
N LEU A 55 -1.60 3.02 9.14
CA LEU A 55 -0.43 3.61 9.79
C LEU A 55 0.89 3.06 9.23
N GLU A 56 0.93 1.78 8.82
CA GLU A 56 2.06 1.20 8.08
C GLU A 56 2.38 1.98 6.80
N LEU A 57 1.38 2.33 5.98
CA LEU A 57 1.60 3.11 4.76
C LEU A 57 2.01 4.55 5.06
N GLN A 58 1.38 5.20 6.04
CA GLN A 58 1.64 6.60 6.38
C GLN A 58 3.07 6.83 6.89
N ARG A 59 3.68 5.86 7.57
CA ARG A 59 5.07 5.99 8.06
C ARG A 59 6.14 5.73 7.00
N MET A 60 5.79 5.37 5.77
CA MET A 60 6.78 5.04 4.74
C MET A 60 7.77 6.19 4.48
N ASN A 61 7.32 7.44 4.59
CA ASN A 61 8.18 8.63 4.46
C ASN A 61 9.11 8.88 5.66
N ALA A 62 8.91 8.22 6.79
CA ALA A 62 9.84 8.28 7.92
C ALA A 62 11.16 7.53 7.62
N TYR A 63 11.15 6.61 6.66
CA TYR A 63 12.30 5.78 6.32
C TYR A 63 13.01 6.26 5.06
N LYS A 64 14.35 6.23 5.08
CA LYS A 64 15.21 6.64 3.96
C LYS A 64 15.81 5.48 3.17
N SER A 65 15.60 4.24 3.61
CA SER A 65 16.13 3.06 2.92
C SER A 65 15.00 2.37 2.12
N PRO A 66 15.28 1.89 0.90
CA PRO A 66 14.27 1.18 0.10
C PRO A 66 13.83 -0.13 0.78
N LYS A 67 14.71 -0.74 1.59
CA LYS A 67 14.38 -1.90 2.42
C LYS A 67 13.26 -1.57 3.41
N ASP A 68 13.43 -0.50 4.18
CA ASP A 68 12.51 -0.19 5.27
C ASP A 68 11.17 0.34 4.74
N LYS A 69 11.20 1.10 3.64
CA LYS A 69 9.98 1.48 2.91
C LYS A 69 9.20 0.25 2.39
N LEU A 70 9.90 -0.75 1.84
CA LEU A 70 9.28 -2.01 1.43
C LEU A 70 8.71 -2.80 2.62
N VAL A 71 9.34 -2.74 3.79
CA VAL A 71 8.81 -3.37 5.02
C VAL A 71 7.47 -2.74 5.41
N CYS A 72 7.33 -1.41 5.33
CA CYS A 72 6.04 -0.75 5.57
C CYS A 72 4.93 -1.27 4.64
N LEU A 73 5.24 -1.35 3.34
CA LEU A 73 4.31 -1.88 2.34
C LEU A 73 3.91 -3.33 2.64
N TYR A 74 4.91 -4.17 2.90
CA TYR A 74 4.71 -5.58 3.22
C TYR A 74 3.91 -5.79 4.50
N ASN A 75 4.16 -5.00 5.54
CA ASN A 75 3.40 -5.08 6.79
C ASN A 75 1.93 -4.72 6.57
N CYS A 76 1.64 -3.71 5.75
CA CYS A 76 0.27 -3.40 5.34
C CYS A 76 -0.38 -4.61 4.65
N CYS A 77 0.28 -5.20 3.64
CA CYS A 77 -0.16 -6.43 2.96
C CYS A 77 -0.41 -7.59 3.92
N LYS A 78 0.47 -7.79 4.91
CA LYS A 78 0.33 -8.84 5.92
C LYS A 78 -0.88 -8.62 6.81
N VAL A 79 -1.10 -7.40 7.28
CA VAL A 79 -2.25 -7.06 8.14
C VAL A 79 -3.57 -7.20 7.37
N ALA A 80 -3.60 -6.76 6.11
CA ALA A 80 -4.75 -6.95 5.23
C ALA A 80 -5.07 -8.44 5.00
N SER A 81 -4.05 -9.26 4.73
CA SER A 81 -4.23 -10.71 4.56
C SER A 81 -4.74 -11.40 5.83
N GLN A 82 -4.21 -11.01 7.00
CA GLN A 82 -4.67 -11.51 8.29
C GLN A 82 -6.12 -11.10 8.57
N LEU A 83 -6.49 -9.87 8.22
CA LEU A 83 -7.86 -9.40 8.37
C LEU A 83 -8.83 -10.28 7.58
N LEU A 84 -8.55 -10.49 6.29
CA LEU A 84 -9.38 -11.34 5.44
C LEU A 84 -9.50 -12.76 5.99
N ALA A 85 -8.38 -13.35 6.44
CA ALA A 85 -8.36 -14.70 7.00
C ALA A 85 -9.22 -14.86 8.27
N THR A 86 -9.42 -13.79 9.04
CA THR A 86 -10.28 -13.80 10.24
C THR A 86 -11.77 -13.64 9.93
N THR A 87 -12.10 -13.19 8.72
CA THR A 87 -13.47 -12.84 8.31
C THR A 87 -14.05 -13.84 7.29
N SER A 88 -13.18 -14.54 6.56
CA SER A 88 -13.56 -15.62 5.64
C SER A 88 -13.85 -16.90 6.41
N SER A 89 -15.09 -17.41 6.34
CA SER A 89 -15.47 -18.74 6.86
C SER A 89 -15.00 -19.91 6.00
N GLU A 90 -14.54 -19.63 4.77
CA GLU A 90 -14.10 -20.63 3.80
C GLU A 90 -12.57 -20.59 3.59
N SER A 91 -11.99 -21.77 3.41
CA SER A 91 -10.57 -22.10 3.60
C SER A 91 -9.59 -21.63 2.52
N ALA A 92 -9.86 -20.53 1.82
CA ALA A 92 -8.92 -19.97 0.84
C ALA A 92 -9.11 -18.46 0.68
N THR A 93 -8.35 -17.68 1.44
CA THR A 93 -8.16 -16.25 1.19
C THR A 93 -7.39 -16.09 -0.12
N GLY A 94 -8.12 -15.85 -1.22
CA GLY A 94 -7.52 -15.67 -2.54
C GLY A 94 -6.88 -14.29 -2.71
N ALA A 95 -5.92 -14.18 -3.63
CA ALA A 95 -5.37 -12.88 -4.05
C ALA A 95 -6.46 -11.92 -4.58
N ASP A 96 -7.58 -12.48 -5.06
CA ASP A 96 -8.74 -11.75 -5.57
C ASP A 96 -9.46 -10.91 -4.50
N GLU A 97 -9.34 -11.27 -3.22
CA GLU A 97 -9.91 -10.50 -2.10
C GLU A 97 -8.90 -9.49 -1.51
N LEU A 98 -7.60 -9.76 -1.68
CA LEU A 98 -6.54 -8.93 -1.10
C LEU A 98 -6.37 -7.60 -1.82
N LEU A 99 -6.38 -7.62 -3.16
CA LEU A 99 -6.15 -6.40 -3.95
C LEU A 99 -7.22 -5.33 -3.68
N PRO A 100 -8.54 -5.63 -3.70
CA PRO A 100 -9.56 -4.62 -3.39
C PRO A 100 -9.41 -4.04 -1.98
N LEU A 101 -9.10 -4.89 -0.99
CA LEU A 101 -8.85 -4.43 0.38
C LEU A 101 -7.63 -3.51 0.47
N LEU A 102 -6.55 -3.80 -0.25
CA LEU A 102 -5.37 -2.93 -0.31
C LEU A 102 -5.66 -1.59 -0.96
N ILE A 103 -6.42 -1.58 -2.07
CA ILE A 103 -6.89 -0.34 -2.71
C ILE A 103 -7.69 0.49 -1.70
N TYR A 104 -8.61 -0.14 -0.98
CA TYR A 104 -9.40 0.52 0.05
C TYR A 104 -8.53 1.10 1.17
N ILE A 105 -7.54 0.36 1.67
CA ILE A 105 -6.60 0.84 2.70
C ILE A 105 -5.78 2.04 2.18
N ILE A 106 -5.32 2.00 0.93
CA ILE A 106 -4.59 3.11 0.30
C ILE A 106 -5.48 4.35 0.24
N ILE A 107 -6.74 4.19 -0.19
CA ILE A 107 -7.71 5.29 -0.21
C ILE A 107 -7.85 5.88 1.19
N LEU A 108 -8.15 5.06 2.20
CA LEU A 108 -8.34 5.53 3.58
C LEU A 108 -7.09 6.14 4.22
N SER A 109 -5.89 5.73 3.80
CA SER A 109 -4.63 6.22 4.38
C SER A 109 -4.08 7.47 3.69
N ASN A 110 -4.40 7.66 2.40
CA ASN A 110 -3.87 8.70 1.51
C ASN A 110 -2.39 9.03 1.76
N PRO A 111 -1.49 8.03 1.60
CA PRO A 111 -0.10 8.16 2.03
C PRO A 111 0.65 9.18 1.17
N PRO A 112 1.42 10.10 1.79
CA PRO A 112 2.14 11.13 1.06
C PRO A 112 3.24 10.55 0.19
N SER A 113 3.42 11.11 -1.01
CA SER A 113 4.45 10.72 -1.97
C SER A 113 4.41 9.22 -2.36
N LEU A 114 3.21 8.64 -2.49
CA LEU A 114 3.05 7.22 -2.73
C LEU A 114 3.77 6.77 -4.02
N HIS A 115 3.56 7.47 -5.14
CA HIS A 115 4.20 7.17 -6.41
C HIS A 115 5.73 7.16 -6.26
N SER A 116 6.30 8.25 -5.73
CA SER A 116 7.75 8.36 -5.51
C SER A 116 8.28 7.26 -4.59
N ASN A 117 7.52 6.83 -3.57
CA ASN A 117 7.91 5.72 -2.71
C ASN A 117 7.99 4.39 -3.44
N LEU A 118 6.96 4.06 -4.22
CA LEU A 118 6.90 2.81 -4.98
C LEU A 118 8.02 2.76 -6.03
N GLN A 119 8.20 3.84 -6.79
CA GLN A 119 9.30 3.97 -7.75
C GLN A 119 10.67 3.86 -7.08
N PHE A 120 10.86 4.51 -5.93
CA PHE A 120 12.13 4.43 -5.21
C PHE A 120 12.43 3.02 -4.70
N ILE A 121 11.42 2.29 -4.22
CA ILE A 121 11.59 0.88 -3.84
C ILE A 121 11.95 0.05 -5.08
N TYR A 122 11.20 0.19 -6.17
CA TYR A 122 11.39 -0.58 -7.40
C TYR A 122 12.80 -0.41 -7.99
N HIS A 123 13.30 0.83 -8.05
CA HIS A 123 14.60 1.12 -8.66
C HIS A 123 15.80 0.83 -7.77
N TYR A 124 15.68 1.00 -6.44
CA TYR A 124 16.84 0.97 -5.53
C TYR A 124 16.85 -0.20 -4.55
N ARG A 125 15.81 -1.05 -4.56
CA ARG A 125 15.85 -2.35 -3.88
C ARG A 125 16.54 -3.38 -4.77
N HIS A 126 17.46 -4.14 -4.19
CA HIS A 126 18.14 -5.21 -4.93
C HIS A 126 17.11 -6.20 -5.53
N PRO A 127 17.15 -6.52 -6.84
CA PRO A 127 16.10 -7.32 -7.50
C PRO A 127 15.86 -8.69 -6.86
N SER A 128 16.90 -9.38 -6.37
CA SER A 128 16.74 -10.66 -5.66
C SER A 128 15.93 -10.56 -4.35
N ARG A 129 15.68 -9.34 -3.87
CA ARG A 129 14.89 -9.03 -2.67
C ARG A 129 13.50 -8.48 -3.03
N LEU A 130 13.16 -8.42 -4.31
CA LEU A 130 11.83 -8.15 -4.86
C LEU A 130 11.19 -9.44 -5.41
N LEU A 131 11.57 -10.59 -4.87
CA LEU A 131 11.00 -11.89 -5.19
C LEU A 131 10.02 -12.32 -4.09
N GLY A 132 9.09 -13.21 -4.42
CA GLY A 132 8.09 -13.73 -3.48
C GLY A 132 7.06 -12.67 -3.07
N GLU A 133 6.52 -12.80 -1.86
CA GLU A 133 5.38 -12.01 -1.38
C GLU A 133 5.65 -10.49 -1.36
N GLN A 134 6.88 -10.07 -1.03
CA GLN A 134 7.25 -8.64 -1.01
C GLN A 134 7.24 -8.02 -2.40
N GLY A 135 7.75 -8.75 -3.40
CA GLY A 135 7.72 -8.32 -4.79
C GLY A 135 6.30 -8.31 -5.34
N TYR A 136 5.54 -9.36 -5.05
CA TYR A 136 4.14 -9.49 -5.47
C TYR A 136 3.26 -8.34 -4.93
N CYS A 137 3.36 -8.03 -3.63
CA CYS A 137 2.66 -6.90 -3.01
C CYS A 137 3.03 -5.56 -3.67
N LEU A 138 4.32 -5.35 -3.99
CA LEU A 138 4.75 -4.16 -4.73
C LEU A 138 4.14 -4.09 -6.13
N THR A 139 4.21 -5.17 -6.91
CA THR A 139 3.65 -5.22 -8.28
C THR A 139 2.14 -4.99 -8.28
N ASN A 140 1.41 -5.60 -7.35
CA ASN A 140 -0.04 -5.41 -7.23
C ASN A 140 -0.41 -3.95 -6.96
N ILE A 141 0.29 -3.29 -6.03
CA ILE A 141 0.01 -1.91 -5.68
C ILE A 141 0.42 -0.95 -6.80
N MET A 142 1.56 -1.18 -7.46
CA MET A 142 1.96 -0.39 -8.63
C MET A 142 1.00 -0.56 -9.82
N SER A 143 0.30 -1.69 -9.92
CA SER A 143 -0.70 -1.91 -10.98
C SER A 143 -2.05 -1.24 -10.68
N ALA A 144 -2.28 -0.87 -9.41
CA ALA A 144 -3.48 -0.19 -8.95
C ALA A 144 -3.33 1.33 -8.88
N GLU A 145 -2.10 1.83 -9.06
CA GLU A 145 -1.76 3.26 -9.21
C GLU A 145 -2.12 3.78 -10.61
#